data_AF-A0A498NCF8-F1
#
_entry.id   AF-A0A498NCF8-F1
#
_cell.length_a   1.000
_cell.length_b   1.000
_cell.length_c   1.000
_cell.angle_alpha   90.00
_cell.angle_beta   90.00
_cell.angle_gamma   90.00
#
_symmetry.space_group_name_H-M   'P 1'
#
loop_
_entity.id
_entity.type
_entity.pdbx_description
1 polymer ?
#
loop_
_entity_poly.entity_id
_entity_poly.type
_entity_poly.pdbx_seq_one_letter_code
_entity_poly.pdbx_strand_id
1 'polypeptide(L)'
;MVTLSLRGQDHVGAEDADWLGPIRVFIRETLSNGGKLSLKHLAALLEVVWRMIVTQRSRVVTDDLLQAVFVQYQQRNLAVSIRTLLLRFFSQLYIQEHQNHPHIARSRILARWLASLPVQLVQLGSRNPQLSAQLLETIHPAAARGNKDLLQSLQKNACSIYDPQEGCVVVLPVESQKTLVQILHFLPAFPAELLACLSQVCNTGRVSASLATMLLRTVHLRSPLSGWSSSSQDVPVKDVDYLSFFFTTLTGFSSEMLRALQDTDEDGLLPSSTLSPLSVFATTLEQFLHHWDIVEEVCHCLDTLGSRAQCFDVIQNAIIKNLHFYGGETREQWLTDLLYCYSVTLSGHRANMGMRDIY
;
A
#
# COMPACT_ATOMS: atom_id res chain seq x y z
N MET A 1 17.26 -70.03 28.22
CA MET A 1 18.53 -70.59 27.70
C MET A 1 18.15 -71.50 26.54
N VAL A 2 18.55 -71.35 25.28
CA VAL A 2 19.50 -70.46 24.58
C VAL A 2 19.00 -70.34 23.13
N THR A 3 19.14 -69.13 22.59
CA THR A 3 18.98 -68.63 21.22
C THR A 3 19.87 -69.30 20.17
N LEU A 4 19.43 -69.39 18.91
CA LEU A 4 20.24 -69.39 17.66
C LEU A 4 19.26 -69.21 16.47
N SER A 5 18.97 -67.99 16.03
CA SER A 5 19.67 -67.22 14.98
C SER A 5 19.37 -67.71 13.55
N LEU A 6 18.21 -67.29 13.03
CA LEU A 6 17.98 -67.15 11.59
C LEU A 6 18.06 -65.65 11.28
N ARG A 7 19.27 -65.23 10.91
CA ARG A 7 19.54 -63.88 10.42
C ARG A 7 18.87 -63.75 9.06
N GLY A 8 17.65 -63.21 9.08
CA GLY A 8 16.91 -62.78 7.91
C GLY A 8 17.74 -61.77 7.13
N GLN A 9 18.25 -62.24 6.01
CA GLN A 9 18.71 -61.45 4.89
C GLN A 9 17.44 -60.86 4.27
N ASP A 10 17.18 -59.59 4.53
CA ASP A 10 16.35 -58.68 3.72
C ASP A 10 16.58 -57.24 4.20
N HIS A 11 17.84 -56.83 4.14
CA HIS A 11 18.22 -55.41 4.04
C HIS A 11 18.82 -55.19 2.65
N VAL A 12 17.98 -55.35 1.63
CA VAL A 12 18.30 -54.99 0.25
C VAL A 12 17.24 -54.00 -0.21
N GLY A 13 17.67 -52.77 -0.53
CA GLY A 13 16.89 -51.86 -1.38
C GLY A 13 16.15 -50.71 -0.68
N ALA A 14 16.77 -50.02 0.27
CA ALA A 14 16.40 -48.62 0.57
C ALA A 14 17.54 -47.64 0.19
N GLU A 15 18.45 -48.09 -0.66
CA GLU A 15 19.40 -47.27 -1.43
C GLU A 15 18.93 -47.26 -2.89
N ASP A 16 17.68 -46.85 -3.13
CA ASP A 16 17.36 -46.30 -4.45
C ASP A 16 18.24 -45.05 -4.57
N ALA A 17 19.37 -45.22 -5.27
CA ALA A 17 20.37 -44.20 -5.47
C ALA A 17 19.67 -42.89 -5.81
N ASP A 18 19.91 -41.86 -5.00
CA ASP A 18 19.43 -40.51 -5.23
C ASP A 18 20.14 -39.94 -6.46
N TRP A 19 19.76 -40.46 -7.63
CA TRP A 19 20.29 -40.11 -8.94
C TRP A 19 20.01 -38.64 -9.30
N LEU A 20 19.06 -38.03 -8.59
CA LEU A 20 18.78 -36.60 -8.62
C LEU A 20 19.77 -35.78 -7.78
N GLY A 21 20.50 -36.41 -6.86
CA GLY A 21 21.52 -35.77 -6.02
C GLY A 21 22.56 -34.98 -6.81
N PRO A 22 23.25 -35.59 -7.79
CA PRO A 22 24.20 -34.88 -8.66
C PRO A 22 23.57 -33.68 -9.40
N ILE A 23 22.32 -33.81 -9.84
CA ILE A 23 21.60 -32.73 -10.52
C ILE A 23 21.31 -31.59 -9.54
N ARG A 24 20.89 -31.89 -8.30
CA ARG A 24 20.67 -30.86 -7.25
C ARG A 24 21.96 -30.13 -6.93
N VAL A 25 23.07 -30.84 -6.79
CA VAL A 25 24.39 -30.25 -6.54
C VAL A 25 24.78 -29.32 -7.69
N PHE A 26 24.67 -29.79 -8.93
CA PHE A 26 24.96 -28.97 -10.12
C PHE A 26 24.11 -27.69 -10.17
N ILE A 27 22.79 -27.80 -9.94
CA ILE A 27 21.88 -26.65 -9.93
C ILE A 27 22.29 -25.66 -8.83
N ARG A 28 22.54 -26.17 -7.61
CA ARG A 28 22.89 -25.35 -6.45
C ARG A 28 24.17 -24.57 -6.71
N GLU A 29 25.22 -25.24 -7.18
CA GLU A 29 26.50 -24.62 -7.51
C GLU A 29 26.32 -23.61 -8.64
N THR A 30 25.64 -23.98 -9.72
CA THR A 30 25.46 -23.10 -10.88
C THR A 30 24.72 -21.80 -10.52
N LEU A 31 23.67 -21.86 -9.70
CA LEU A 31 22.88 -20.70 -9.29
C LEU A 31 23.54 -19.90 -8.15
N SER A 32 24.35 -20.54 -7.30
CA SER A 32 24.97 -19.86 -6.15
C SER A 32 26.33 -19.26 -6.46
N ASN A 33 27.02 -19.72 -7.51
CA ASN A 33 28.40 -19.32 -7.84
C ASN A 33 28.54 -17.90 -8.42
N GLY A 34 27.48 -17.10 -8.47
CA GLY A 34 27.55 -15.70 -8.92
C GLY A 34 27.87 -15.51 -10.41
N GLY A 35 27.93 -16.60 -11.17
CA GLY A 35 28.22 -16.57 -12.61
C GLY A 35 27.12 -15.90 -13.40
N LYS A 36 27.49 -15.16 -14.45
CA LYS A 36 26.51 -14.57 -15.39
C LYS A 36 25.87 -15.69 -16.22
N LEU A 37 24.67 -16.11 -15.83
CA LEU A 37 23.85 -17.03 -16.62
C LEU A 37 23.15 -16.26 -17.75
N SER A 38 23.14 -16.85 -18.95
CA SER A 38 22.32 -16.33 -20.04
C SER A 38 20.83 -16.52 -19.72
N LEU A 39 19.97 -15.67 -20.29
CA LEU A 39 18.51 -15.79 -20.10
C LEU A 39 17.99 -17.19 -20.48
N LYS A 40 18.50 -17.77 -21.57
CA LYS A 40 18.11 -19.10 -22.04
C LYS A 40 18.55 -20.21 -21.07
N HIS A 41 19.79 -20.15 -20.58
CA HIS A 41 20.31 -21.14 -19.63
C HIS A 41 19.58 -21.06 -18.29
N LEU A 42 19.33 -19.84 -17.80
CA LEU A 42 18.58 -19.66 -16.57
C LEU A 42 17.13 -20.15 -16.70
N ALA A 43 16.45 -19.84 -17.82
CA ALA A 43 15.09 -20.34 -18.05
C ALA A 43 15.04 -21.88 -18.03
N ALA A 44 15.97 -22.54 -18.72
CA ALA A 44 16.05 -24.00 -18.71
C ALA A 44 16.33 -24.56 -17.30
N LEU A 45 17.23 -23.94 -16.53
CA LEU A 45 17.51 -24.35 -15.15
C LEU A 45 16.29 -24.18 -14.25
N LEU A 46 15.57 -23.06 -14.36
CA LEU A 46 14.35 -22.81 -13.56
C LEU A 46 13.24 -23.82 -13.89
N GLU A 47 13.10 -24.26 -15.14
CA GLU A 47 12.18 -25.34 -15.52
C GLU A 47 12.55 -26.67 -14.86
N VAL A 48 13.85 -27.00 -14.79
CA VAL A 48 14.31 -28.21 -14.10
C VAL A 48 14.04 -28.08 -12.60
N VAL A 49 14.38 -26.95 -11.98
CA VAL A 49 14.09 -26.67 -10.56
C VAL A 49 12.60 -26.83 -10.28
N TRP A 50 11.76 -26.23 -11.12
CA TRP A 50 10.31 -26.30 -11.00
C TRP A 50 9.81 -27.75 -10.98
N ARG A 51 10.22 -28.55 -11.99
CA ARG A 51 9.85 -29.97 -12.07
C ARG A 51 10.32 -30.74 -10.84
N MET A 52 11.53 -30.49 -10.35
CA MET A 52 12.05 -31.16 -9.16
C MET A 52 11.25 -30.82 -7.91
N ILE A 53 10.86 -29.56 -7.72
CA ILE A 53 10.03 -29.13 -6.58
C ILE A 53 8.65 -29.81 -6.62
N VAL A 54 8.01 -29.85 -7.80
CA VAL A 54 6.66 -30.43 -7.96
C VAL A 54 6.68 -31.96 -7.83
N THR A 55 7.70 -32.63 -8.36
CA THR A 55 7.82 -34.10 -8.36
C THR A 55 8.30 -34.64 -7.01
N GLN A 56 9.35 -34.07 -6.40
CA GLN A 56 9.93 -34.65 -5.19
C GLN A 56 9.12 -34.37 -3.92
N ARG A 57 8.30 -33.30 -3.90
CA ARG A 57 7.39 -32.92 -2.79
C ARG A 57 8.05 -32.91 -1.40
N SER A 58 9.37 -32.76 -1.35
CA SER A 58 10.16 -32.72 -0.12
C SER A 58 10.43 -31.27 0.26
N ARG A 59 10.08 -30.91 1.48
CA ARG A 59 10.34 -29.57 2.03
C ARG A 59 11.83 -29.24 2.02
N VAL A 60 12.68 -30.18 2.42
CA VAL A 60 14.13 -29.96 2.51
C VAL A 60 14.71 -29.68 1.13
N VAL A 61 14.34 -30.50 0.14
CA VAL A 61 14.78 -30.30 -1.25
C VAL A 61 14.24 -28.98 -1.81
N THR A 62 12.99 -28.63 -1.50
CA THR A 62 12.37 -27.40 -1.99
C THR A 62 13.03 -26.17 -1.41
N ASP A 63 13.25 -26.12 -0.10
CA ASP A 63 13.93 -25.00 0.54
C ASP A 63 15.38 -24.87 0.03
N ASP A 64 16.08 -25.98 -0.19
CA ASP A 64 17.43 -25.98 -0.74
C ASP A 64 17.50 -25.43 -2.18
N LEU A 65 16.62 -25.91 -3.07
CA LEU A 65 16.54 -25.43 -4.45
C LEU A 65 16.10 -23.96 -4.53
N LEU A 66 15.10 -23.57 -3.74
CA LEU A 66 14.63 -22.19 -3.68
C LEU A 66 15.70 -21.27 -3.10
N GLN A 67 16.50 -21.74 -2.13
CA GLN A 67 17.61 -20.95 -1.59
C GLN A 67 18.64 -20.65 -2.68
N ALA A 68 18.97 -21.61 -3.55
CA ALA A 68 19.89 -21.38 -4.67
C ALA A 68 19.32 -20.35 -5.68
N VAL A 69 18.04 -20.48 -6.05
CA VAL A 69 17.36 -19.49 -6.92
C VAL A 69 17.30 -18.11 -6.26
N PHE A 70 17.07 -18.06 -4.95
CA PHE A 70 17.00 -16.82 -4.19
C PHE A 70 18.37 -16.11 -4.12
N VAL A 71 19.47 -16.85 -3.99
CA VAL A 71 20.83 -16.28 -4.09
C VAL A 71 21.04 -15.63 -5.46
N GLN A 72 20.63 -16.29 -6.54
CA GLN A 72 20.68 -15.71 -7.88
C GLN A 72 19.83 -14.43 -7.95
N TYR A 73 18.62 -14.44 -7.39
CA TYR A 73 17.72 -13.28 -7.35
C TYR A 73 18.26 -12.07 -6.58
N GLN A 74 19.07 -12.29 -5.54
CA GLN A 74 19.64 -11.22 -4.71
C GLN A 74 20.86 -10.54 -5.33
N GLN A 75 21.34 -10.98 -6.49
CA GLN A 75 22.45 -10.33 -7.18
C GLN A 75 22.07 -8.90 -7.59
N ARG A 76 22.95 -7.94 -7.27
CA ARG A 76 22.70 -6.50 -7.49
C ARG A 76 22.66 -6.11 -8.97
N ASN A 77 23.49 -6.76 -9.80
CA ASN A 77 23.73 -6.36 -11.19
C ASN A 77 23.06 -7.31 -12.19
N LEU A 78 21.83 -7.75 -11.90
CA LEU A 78 21.05 -8.56 -12.84
C LEU A 78 20.48 -7.70 -13.96
N ALA A 79 20.54 -8.21 -15.19
CA ALA A 79 19.74 -7.66 -16.27
C ALA A 79 18.24 -7.72 -15.92
N VAL A 80 17.47 -6.71 -16.33
CA VAL A 80 16.03 -6.62 -16.03
C VAL A 80 15.28 -7.88 -16.48
N SER A 81 15.59 -8.41 -17.66
CA SER A 81 14.99 -9.65 -18.18
C SER A 81 15.24 -10.87 -17.28
N ILE A 82 16.44 -10.99 -16.71
CA ILE A 82 16.78 -12.06 -15.76
C ILE A 82 16.02 -11.86 -14.46
N ARG A 83 15.96 -10.62 -13.94
CA ARG A 83 15.23 -10.31 -12.71
C ARG A 83 13.73 -10.58 -12.86
N THR A 84 13.14 -10.18 -13.97
CA THR A 84 11.75 -10.48 -14.33
C THR A 84 11.49 -11.99 -14.41
N LEU A 85 12.40 -12.76 -15.01
CA LEU A 85 12.26 -14.21 -15.09
C LEU A 85 12.24 -14.86 -13.70
N LEU A 86 13.15 -14.47 -12.81
CA LEU A 86 13.22 -14.98 -11.44
C LEU A 86 12.00 -14.57 -10.61
N LEU A 87 11.54 -13.33 -10.76
CA LEU A 87 10.33 -12.84 -10.11
C LEU A 87 9.10 -13.64 -10.54
N ARG A 88 8.94 -13.88 -11.86
CA ARG A 88 7.85 -14.71 -12.39
C ARG A 88 7.90 -16.14 -11.86
N PHE A 89 9.08 -16.74 -11.79
CA PHE A 89 9.26 -18.08 -11.23
C PHE A 89 8.73 -18.16 -9.78
N PHE A 90 9.16 -17.24 -8.91
CA PHE A 90 8.67 -17.21 -7.52
C PHE A 90 7.17 -16.88 -7.42
N SER A 91 6.67 -15.93 -8.22
CA SER A 91 5.25 -15.58 -8.25
C SER A 91 4.38 -16.76 -8.66
N GLN A 92 4.80 -17.51 -9.68
CA GLN A 92 4.10 -18.70 -10.14
C GLN A 92 4.10 -19.80 -9.07
N LEU A 93 5.23 -20.03 -8.39
CA LEU A 93 5.29 -20.98 -7.27
C LEU A 93 4.36 -20.58 -6.13
N TYR A 94 4.33 -19.29 -5.77
CA TYR A 94 3.44 -18.77 -4.74
C TYR A 94 1.96 -18.91 -5.10
N ILE A 95 1.60 -18.69 -6.37
CA ILE A 95 0.22 -18.94 -6.84
C ILE A 95 -0.12 -20.44 -6.73
N GLN A 96 0.82 -21.32 -7.05
CA GLN A 96 0.62 -22.76 -7.05
C GLN A 96 0.68 -23.44 -5.68
N GLU A 97 1.17 -22.79 -4.62
CA GLU A 97 1.23 -23.40 -3.28
C GLU A 97 -0.15 -23.91 -2.81
N HIS A 98 -1.22 -23.30 -3.32
CA HIS A 98 -2.61 -23.63 -3.03
C HIS A 98 -3.15 -24.84 -3.82
N GLN A 99 -2.39 -25.38 -4.79
CA GLN A 99 -2.78 -26.51 -5.65
C GLN A 99 -2.20 -27.85 -5.14
N ASN A 100 -2.43 -28.20 -3.87
CA ASN A 100 -1.99 -29.47 -3.26
C ASN A 100 -0.45 -29.63 -3.09
N HIS A 101 0.27 -28.53 -2.85
CA HIS A 101 1.72 -28.55 -2.61
C HIS A 101 2.10 -27.98 -1.24
N PRO A 102 1.81 -28.69 -0.12
CA PRO A 102 2.01 -28.18 1.24
C PRO A 102 3.49 -27.91 1.57
N HIS A 103 4.43 -28.56 0.87
CA HIS A 103 5.86 -28.31 1.01
C HIS A 103 6.30 -26.94 0.47
N ILE A 104 5.58 -26.39 -0.53
CA ILE A 104 5.82 -25.05 -1.07
C ILE A 104 5.27 -24.00 -0.09
N ALA A 105 4.03 -24.16 0.38
CA ALA A 105 3.40 -23.23 1.32
C ALA A 105 4.15 -23.10 2.66
N ARG A 106 4.90 -24.16 3.06
CA ARG A 106 5.72 -24.18 4.28
C ARG A 106 7.17 -23.76 4.05
N SER A 107 7.51 -23.33 2.83
CA SER A 107 8.86 -22.89 2.50
C SER A 107 9.18 -21.57 3.16
N ARG A 108 10.29 -21.54 3.92
CA ARG A 108 10.78 -20.31 4.55
C ARG A 108 11.38 -19.35 3.53
N ILE A 109 11.92 -19.89 2.45
CA ILE A 109 12.57 -19.08 1.40
C ILE A 109 11.51 -18.33 0.60
N LEU A 110 10.42 -19.01 0.24
CA LEU A 110 9.30 -18.37 -0.47
C LEU A 110 8.65 -17.27 0.39
N ALA A 111 8.41 -17.54 1.68
CA ALA A 111 7.88 -16.55 2.62
C ALA A 111 8.82 -15.34 2.75
N ARG A 112 10.14 -15.56 2.90
CA ARG A 112 11.14 -14.49 2.95
C ARG A 112 11.19 -13.66 1.66
N TRP A 113 11.11 -14.32 0.51
CA TRP A 113 11.07 -13.64 -0.78
C TRP A 113 9.84 -12.74 -0.87
N LEU A 114 8.66 -13.26 -0.53
CA LEU A 114 7.41 -12.51 -0.55
C LEU A 114 7.45 -11.30 0.38
N ALA A 115 7.96 -11.48 1.61
CA ALA A 115 8.13 -10.39 2.57
C ALA A 115 9.13 -9.31 2.11
N SER A 116 10.02 -9.62 1.15
CA SER A 116 10.97 -8.65 0.60
C SER A 116 10.40 -7.76 -0.50
N LEU A 117 9.23 -8.08 -1.05
CA LEU A 117 8.68 -7.37 -2.21
C LEU A 117 8.29 -5.91 -1.92
N PRO A 118 7.69 -5.55 -0.76
CA PRO A 118 7.37 -4.15 -0.44
C PRO A 118 8.61 -3.25 -0.41
N VAL A 119 9.71 -3.73 0.17
CA VAL A 119 10.99 -3.00 0.20
C VAL A 119 11.52 -2.79 -1.22
N GLN A 120 11.43 -3.81 -2.07
CA GLN A 120 11.86 -3.71 -3.46
C GLN A 120 10.98 -2.74 -4.26
N LEU A 121 9.68 -2.72 -4.00
CA LEU A 121 8.76 -1.78 -4.63
C LEU A 121 9.17 -0.33 -4.35
N VAL A 122 9.49 -0.01 -3.09
CA VAL A 122 10.01 1.32 -2.69
C VAL A 122 11.33 1.64 -3.39
N GLN A 123 12.25 0.68 -3.49
CA GLN A 123 13.55 0.88 -4.13
C GLN A 123 13.47 1.08 -5.65
N LEU A 124 12.46 0.49 -6.29
CA LEU A 124 12.23 0.57 -7.72
C LEU A 124 11.44 1.82 -8.09
N GLY A 125 10.29 2.05 -7.47
CA GLY A 125 9.41 3.19 -7.76
C GLY A 125 9.27 3.45 -9.26
N SER A 126 9.54 4.70 -9.66
CA SER A 126 9.55 5.15 -11.05
C SER A 126 10.77 4.70 -11.88
N ARG A 127 11.83 4.16 -11.25
CA ARG A 127 13.04 3.71 -11.97
C ARG A 127 12.75 2.52 -12.89
N ASN A 128 11.76 1.70 -12.56
CA ASN A 128 11.30 0.61 -13.42
C ASN A 128 9.80 0.32 -13.20
N PRO A 129 8.89 1.10 -13.81
CA PRO A 129 7.45 0.97 -13.61
C PRO A 129 6.91 -0.41 -14.01
N GLN A 130 7.51 -1.04 -15.03
CA GLN A 130 7.11 -2.37 -15.50
C GLN A 130 7.39 -3.45 -14.45
N LEU A 131 8.55 -3.38 -13.79
CA LEU A 131 8.91 -4.34 -12.74
C LEU A 131 8.12 -4.04 -11.45
N SER A 132 7.88 -2.76 -11.13
CA SER A 132 7.00 -2.35 -10.03
C SER A 132 5.58 -2.91 -10.19
N ALA A 133 5.01 -2.83 -11.41
CA ALA A 133 3.70 -3.42 -11.71
C ALA A 133 3.67 -4.94 -11.50
N GLN A 134 4.70 -5.67 -11.93
CA GLN A 134 4.81 -7.11 -11.70
C GLN A 134 4.93 -7.48 -10.22
N LEU A 135 5.60 -6.65 -9.40
CA LEU A 135 5.61 -6.84 -7.95
C LEU A 135 4.20 -6.69 -7.37
N LEU A 136 3.44 -5.69 -7.83
CA LEU A 136 2.07 -5.45 -7.38
C LEU A 136 1.13 -6.61 -7.72
N GLU A 137 1.30 -7.25 -8.88
CA GLU A 137 0.56 -8.46 -9.27
C GLU A 137 0.73 -9.63 -8.28
N THR A 138 1.87 -9.72 -7.59
CA THR A 138 2.08 -10.71 -6.52
C THR A 138 1.66 -10.19 -5.15
N ILE A 139 1.98 -8.93 -4.83
CA ILE A 139 1.72 -8.33 -3.52
C ILE A 139 0.22 -8.26 -3.24
N HIS A 140 -0.60 -7.80 -4.20
CA HIS A 140 -2.03 -7.63 -4.00
C HIS A 140 -2.76 -8.93 -3.61
N PRO A 141 -2.69 -10.04 -4.38
CA PRO A 141 -3.36 -11.29 -3.99
C PRO A 141 -2.78 -11.88 -2.70
N ALA A 142 -1.49 -11.69 -2.43
CA ALA A 142 -0.89 -12.16 -1.18
C ALA A 142 -1.37 -11.37 0.05
N ALA A 143 -1.57 -10.06 -0.09
CA ALA A 143 -2.19 -9.22 0.92
C ALA A 143 -3.66 -9.60 1.14
N ALA A 144 -4.42 -9.83 0.07
CA ALA A 144 -5.81 -10.29 0.13
C ALA A 144 -5.97 -11.65 0.83
N ARG A 145 -4.94 -12.52 0.76
CA ARG A 145 -4.88 -13.80 1.49
C ARG A 145 -4.45 -13.65 2.95
N GLY A 146 -4.13 -12.46 3.42
CA GLY A 146 -3.71 -12.23 4.80
C GLY A 146 -2.31 -12.78 5.13
N ASN A 147 -1.39 -12.83 4.16
CA ASN A 147 -0.03 -13.31 4.43
C ASN A 147 0.67 -12.40 5.46
N LYS A 148 0.95 -12.94 6.66
CA LYS A 148 1.40 -12.16 7.82
C LYS A 148 2.75 -11.47 7.59
N ASP A 149 3.73 -12.17 7.05
CA ASP A 149 5.08 -11.61 6.86
C ASP A 149 5.07 -10.50 5.80
N LEU A 150 4.28 -10.68 4.74
CA LEU A 150 4.05 -9.64 3.74
C LEU A 150 3.34 -8.42 4.33
N LEU A 151 2.25 -8.63 5.08
CA LEU A 151 1.49 -7.53 5.69
C LEU A 151 2.34 -6.74 6.69
N GLN A 152 3.18 -7.40 7.48
CA GLN A 152 4.15 -6.73 8.36
C GLN A 152 5.17 -5.91 7.56
N SER A 153 5.66 -6.44 6.45
CA SER A 153 6.58 -5.70 5.56
C SER A 153 5.89 -4.50 4.90
N LEU A 154 4.65 -4.65 4.44
CA LEU A 154 3.84 -3.55 3.92
C LEU A 154 3.63 -2.47 4.99
N GLN A 155 3.25 -2.86 6.20
CA GLN A 155 3.07 -1.94 7.33
C GLN A 155 4.35 -1.14 7.62
N LYS A 156 5.50 -1.83 7.65
CA LYS A 156 6.80 -1.20 7.93
C LYS A 156 7.21 -0.18 6.86
N ASN A 157 6.85 -0.42 5.60
CA ASN A 157 7.22 0.44 4.48
C ASN A 157 6.07 1.36 4.02
N ALA A 158 4.96 1.42 4.76
CA ALA A 158 3.74 2.11 4.31
C ALA A 158 4.00 3.60 4.05
N CYS A 159 4.64 4.32 4.98
CA CYS A 159 4.91 5.75 4.79
C CYS A 159 5.80 6.01 3.56
N SER A 160 6.74 5.12 3.23
CA SER A 160 7.56 5.27 2.01
C SER A 160 6.81 4.91 0.72
N ILE A 161 5.87 3.95 0.77
CA ILE A 161 5.04 3.58 -0.37
C ILE A 161 4.03 4.68 -0.69
N TYR A 162 3.44 5.27 0.34
CA TYR A 162 2.40 6.30 0.26
C TYR A 162 2.92 7.71 0.52
N ASP A 163 4.23 7.92 0.39
CA ASP A 163 4.82 9.24 0.53
C ASP A 163 4.21 10.19 -0.53
N PRO A 164 3.75 11.39 -0.13
CA PRO A 164 3.03 12.30 -1.03
C PRO A 164 3.92 12.97 -2.06
N GLN A 165 5.25 12.85 -1.99
CA GLN A 165 6.24 13.49 -2.86
C GLN A 165 7.04 12.50 -3.73
N GLU A 166 7.48 11.38 -3.17
CA GLU A 166 8.31 10.39 -3.86
C GLU A 166 7.74 8.97 -3.80
N GLY A 167 6.60 8.79 -3.13
CA GLY A 167 6.00 7.49 -2.91
C GLY A 167 5.58 6.78 -4.19
N CYS A 168 5.53 5.45 -4.13
CA CYS A 168 5.06 4.62 -5.24
C CYS A 168 3.64 5.01 -5.69
N VAL A 169 2.78 5.46 -4.77
CA VAL A 169 1.40 5.86 -5.07
C VAL A 169 1.27 7.08 -5.96
N VAL A 170 2.30 7.95 -6.00
CA VAL A 170 2.29 9.20 -6.76
C VAL A 170 3.20 9.14 -7.99
N VAL A 171 4.24 8.29 -7.99
CA VAL A 171 5.20 8.21 -9.11
C VAL A 171 4.92 7.10 -10.12
N LEU A 172 4.06 6.13 -9.79
CA LEU A 172 3.69 5.03 -10.69
C LEU A 172 2.47 5.38 -11.56
N PRO A 173 2.25 4.68 -12.70
CA PRO A 173 1.07 4.87 -13.55
C PRO A 173 -0.24 4.54 -12.84
N VAL A 174 -1.35 5.13 -13.31
CA VAL A 174 -2.69 5.07 -12.71
C VAL A 174 -3.14 3.65 -12.32
N GLU A 175 -2.89 2.64 -13.16
CA GLU A 175 -3.24 1.24 -12.84
C GLU A 175 -2.51 0.72 -11.59
N SER A 176 -1.22 1.05 -11.45
CA SER A 176 -0.44 0.70 -10.25
C SER A 176 -0.88 1.52 -9.03
N GLN A 177 -1.23 2.79 -9.21
CA GLN A 177 -1.78 3.63 -8.14
C GLN A 177 -3.09 3.02 -7.60
N LYS A 178 -3.98 2.57 -8.50
CA LYS A 178 -5.23 1.88 -8.13
C LYS A 178 -4.96 0.61 -7.32
N THR A 179 -4.02 -0.24 -7.75
CA THR A 179 -3.65 -1.44 -6.98
C THR A 179 -3.07 -1.09 -5.61
N LEU A 180 -2.28 -0.02 -5.50
CA LEU A 180 -1.78 0.46 -4.22
C LEU A 180 -2.92 0.91 -3.31
N VAL A 181 -3.86 1.72 -3.80
CA VAL A 181 -5.05 2.12 -3.00
C VAL A 181 -5.84 0.90 -2.54
N GLN A 182 -5.99 -0.13 -3.37
CA GLN A 182 -6.64 -1.39 -2.98
C GLN A 182 -5.87 -2.15 -1.88
N ILE A 183 -4.53 -2.11 -1.91
CA ILE A 183 -3.68 -2.76 -0.89
C ILE A 183 -3.89 -2.14 0.50
N LEU A 184 -4.24 -0.85 0.60
CA LEU A 184 -4.54 -0.19 1.89
C LEU A 184 -5.60 -0.95 2.68
N HIS A 185 -6.60 -1.52 2.02
CA HIS A 185 -7.68 -2.26 2.67
C HIS A 185 -7.16 -3.44 3.51
N PHE A 186 -6.04 -4.03 3.11
CA PHE A 186 -5.44 -5.20 3.78
C PHE A 186 -4.40 -4.82 4.85
N LEU A 187 -4.01 -3.54 4.96
CA LEU A 187 -3.02 -3.13 5.95
C LEU A 187 -3.53 -3.39 7.37
N PRO A 188 -2.68 -3.95 8.27
CA PRO A 188 -3.08 -4.22 9.66
C PRO A 188 -3.58 -2.98 10.40
N ALA A 189 -2.87 -1.85 10.29
CA ALA A 189 -3.17 -0.62 11.01
C ALA A 189 -2.82 0.64 10.18
N PHE A 190 -3.48 1.75 10.52
CA PHE A 190 -3.22 3.07 9.98
C PHE A 190 -2.65 3.98 11.08
N PRO A 191 -1.32 4.00 11.27
CA PRO A 191 -0.70 4.93 12.21
C PRO A 191 -0.90 6.37 11.76
N ALA A 192 -0.86 7.32 12.70
CA ALA A 192 -1.02 8.75 12.42
C ALA A 192 -0.09 9.28 11.32
N GLU A 193 1.17 8.82 11.28
CA GLU A 193 2.14 9.18 10.23
C GLU A 193 1.67 8.76 8.83
N LEU A 194 1.11 7.54 8.71
CA LEU A 194 0.58 7.07 7.44
C LEU A 194 -0.65 7.89 7.04
N LEU A 195 -1.56 8.17 7.97
CA LEU A 195 -2.74 8.99 7.70
C LEU A 195 -2.36 10.41 7.26
N ALA A 196 -1.32 11.01 7.85
CA ALA A 196 -0.79 12.29 7.40
C ALA A 196 -0.28 12.22 5.95
N CYS A 197 0.46 11.14 5.59
CA CYS A 197 0.89 10.92 4.20
C CYS A 197 -0.31 10.78 3.26
N LEU A 198 -1.30 9.95 3.63
CA LEU A 198 -2.50 9.71 2.83
C LEU A 198 -3.33 10.99 2.62
N SER A 199 -3.42 11.85 3.62
CA SER A 199 -4.15 13.12 3.53
C SER A 199 -3.47 14.06 2.52
N GLN A 200 -2.14 14.12 2.54
CA GLN A 200 -1.38 14.87 1.56
C GLN A 200 -1.49 14.24 0.15
N VAL A 201 -1.46 12.91 0.03
CA VAL A 201 -1.69 12.22 -1.26
C VAL A 201 -3.05 12.61 -1.85
N CYS A 202 -4.10 12.66 -1.03
CA CYS A 202 -5.42 13.13 -1.44
C CYS A 202 -5.37 14.58 -1.96
N ASN A 203 -4.64 15.48 -1.31
CA ASN A 203 -4.70 16.91 -1.63
C ASN A 203 -3.69 17.41 -2.68
N THR A 204 -2.60 16.68 -2.96
CA THR A 204 -1.53 17.15 -3.86
C THR A 204 -1.91 17.19 -5.36
N GLY A 205 -3.06 16.64 -5.76
CA GLY A 205 -3.47 16.55 -7.18
C GLY A 205 -2.67 15.54 -8.02
N ARG A 206 -1.70 14.84 -7.42
CA ARG A 206 -0.84 13.86 -8.14
C ARG A 206 -1.47 12.47 -8.27
N VAL A 207 -2.57 12.25 -7.54
CA VAL A 207 -3.47 11.11 -7.68
C VAL A 207 -4.83 11.69 -8.07
N SER A 208 -5.52 11.06 -9.02
CA SER A 208 -6.84 11.54 -9.46
C SER A 208 -7.84 11.62 -8.30
N ALA A 209 -8.78 12.56 -8.35
CA ALA A 209 -9.87 12.68 -7.38
C ALA A 209 -10.57 11.34 -7.12
N SER A 210 -10.87 10.57 -8.19
CA SER A 210 -11.51 9.25 -8.07
C SER A 210 -10.74 8.24 -7.21
N LEU A 211 -9.41 8.24 -7.29
CA LEU A 211 -8.54 7.37 -6.49
C LEU A 211 -8.40 7.89 -5.06
N ALA A 212 -8.36 9.21 -4.88
CA ALA A 212 -8.36 9.83 -3.56
C ALA A 212 -9.68 9.54 -2.81
N THR A 213 -10.82 9.61 -3.47
CA THR A 213 -12.13 9.17 -2.96
C THR A 213 -12.12 7.70 -2.54
N MET A 214 -11.54 6.82 -3.35
CA MET A 214 -11.42 5.39 -3.01
C MET A 214 -10.55 5.18 -1.76
N LEU A 215 -9.46 5.94 -1.62
CA LEU A 215 -8.60 5.94 -0.45
C LEU A 215 -9.36 6.41 0.80
N LEU A 216 -10.09 7.53 0.70
CA LEU A 216 -10.93 8.07 1.78
C LEU A 216 -11.95 7.04 2.28
N ARG A 217 -12.67 6.42 1.35
CA ARG A 217 -13.62 5.33 1.66
C ARG A 217 -12.94 4.15 2.33
N THR A 218 -11.72 3.81 1.91
CA THR A 218 -10.96 2.70 2.51
C THR A 218 -10.61 3.01 3.97
N VAL A 219 -10.16 4.23 4.28
CA VAL A 219 -9.89 4.65 5.66
C VAL A 219 -11.19 4.71 6.46
N HIS A 220 -12.26 5.27 5.88
CA HIS A 220 -13.58 5.33 6.51
C HIS A 220 -14.08 3.95 6.92
N LEU A 221 -14.13 3.00 5.99
CA LEU A 221 -14.63 1.63 6.23
C LEU A 221 -13.80 0.88 7.28
N ARG A 222 -12.55 1.28 7.51
CA ARG A 222 -11.63 0.66 8.49
C ARG A 222 -11.72 1.35 9.87
N SER A 223 -12.53 2.40 10.00
CA SER A 223 -12.76 3.13 11.25
C SER A 223 -13.83 2.45 12.12
N PRO A 224 -13.66 2.35 13.44
CA PRO A 224 -14.72 1.92 14.36
C PRO A 224 -16.00 2.74 14.21
N LEU A 225 -15.86 4.03 13.91
CA LEU A 225 -16.99 4.96 13.76
C LEU A 225 -17.89 4.61 12.56
N SER A 226 -17.38 3.92 11.55
CA SER A 226 -18.17 3.42 10.42
C SER A 226 -18.78 2.03 10.66
N GLY A 227 -18.69 1.50 11.90
CA GLY A 227 -19.19 0.17 12.24
C GLY A 227 -18.23 -0.97 11.96
N TRP A 228 -16.92 -0.71 11.82
CA TRP A 228 -15.93 -1.77 11.73
C TRP A 228 -15.96 -2.64 12.99
N SER A 229 -16.34 -3.91 12.83
CA SER A 229 -16.38 -4.92 13.90
C SER A 229 -15.41 -6.05 13.57
N SER A 230 -14.15 -5.93 13.99
CA SER A 230 -13.25 -7.10 13.99
C SER A 230 -13.44 -7.93 15.25
N SER A 231 -13.42 -9.24 15.10
CA SER A 231 -13.37 -10.20 16.23
C SER A 231 -12.04 -10.14 17.02
N SER A 232 -11.02 -9.48 16.47
CA SER A 232 -9.75 -9.16 17.12
C SER A 232 -9.79 -7.78 17.78
N GLN A 233 -9.19 -7.65 18.98
CA GLN A 233 -9.10 -6.42 19.77
C GLN A 233 -8.31 -5.27 19.11
N ASP A 234 -7.60 -5.53 18.00
CA ASP A 234 -6.80 -4.50 17.32
C ASP A 234 -7.67 -3.66 16.38
N VAL A 235 -7.99 -2.46 16.83
CA VAL A 235 -8.65 -1.42 16.04
C VAL A 235 -7.67 -0.90 14.96
N PRO A 236 -8.00 -0.97 13.66
CA PRO A 236 -7.10 -0.55 12.59
C PRO A 236 -6.79 0.96 12.60
N VAL A 237 -7.77 1.78 13.00
CA VAL A 237 -7.67 3.25 13.01
C VAL A 237 -8.24 3.79 14.32
N LYS A 238 -7.47 4.58 15.07
CA LYS A 238 -7.98 5.25 16.28
C LYS A 238 -8.89 6.42 15.88
N ASP A 239 -9.97 6.64 16.63
CA ASP A 239 -10.94 7.71 16.34
C ASP A 239 -10.31 9.09 16.23
N VAL A 240 -9.35 9.42 17.10
CA VAL A 240 -8.64 10.71 17.08
C VAL A 240 -7.83 10.87 15.80
N ASP A 241 -7.11 9.82 15.39
CA ASP A 241 -6.27 9.84 14.19
C ASP A 241 -7.16 9.90 12.93
N TYR A 242 -8.29 9.20 12.94
CA TYR A 242 -9.32 9.24 11.89
C TYR A 242 -9.93 10.64 11.72
N LEU A 243 -10.34 11.28 12.81
CA LEU A 243 -10.90 12.64 12.76
C LEU A 243 -9.84 13.67 12.33
N SER A 244 -8.60 13.53 12.83
CA SER A 244 -7.47 14.36 12.42
C SER A 244 -7.18 14.23 10.92
N PHE A 245 -7.21 13.00 10.40
CA PHE A 245 -7.05 12.70 8.98
C PHE A 245 -8.13 13.39 8.13
N PHE A 246 -9.40 13.25 8.49
CA PHE A 246 -10.50 13.90 7.75
C PHE A 246 -10.47 15.41 7.86
N PHE A 247 -10.15 15.96 9.03
CA PHE A 247 -10.01 17.39 9.20
C PHE A 247 -8.90 17.95 8.28
N THR A 248 -7.70 17.34 8.34
CA THR A 248 -6.57 17.74 7.50
C THR A 248 -6.87 17.59 6.00
N THR A 249 -7.63 16.55 5.64
CA THR A 249 -8.01 16.32 4.25
C THR A 249 -9.02 17.35 3.77
N LEU A 250 -10.01 17.68 4.60
CA LEU A 250 -11.04 18.69 4.34
C LEU A 250 -10.46 20.10 4.24
N THR A 251 -9.47 20.44 5.07
CA THR A 251 -8.83 21.77 5.01
C THR A 251 -7.85 21.91 3.85
N GLY A 252 -7.41 20.81 3.22
CA GLY A 252 -6.42 20.84 2.14
C GLY A 252 -4.97 21.04 2.61
N PHE A 253 -4.77 21.42 3.88
CA PHE A 253 -3.49 21.82 4.45
C PHE A 253 -3.18 21.02 5.73
N SER A 254 -1.91 20.60 5.88
CA SER A 254 -1.40 20.08 7.14
C SER A 254 -1.33 21.18 8.20
N SER A 255 -1.29 20.80 9.48
CA SER A 255 -1.10 21.77 10.58
C SER A 255 0.19 22.56 10.44
N GLU A 256 1.27 21.95 9.92
CA GLU A 256 2.55 22.61 9.66
C GLU A 256 2.44 23.62 8.52
N MET A 257 1.75 23.26 7.43
CA MET A 257 1.52 24.14 6.30
C MET A 257 0.63 25.33 6.67
N LEU A 258 -0.42 25.11 7.47
CA LEU A 258 -1.26 26.18 7.99
C LEU A 258 -0.45 27.15 8.86
N ARG A 259 0.44 26.66 9.72
CA ARG A 259 1.34 27.51 10.52
C ARG A 259 2.32 28.28 9.64
N ALA A 260 2.93 27.62 8.66
CA ALA A 260 3.83 28.29 7.72
C ALA A 260 3.11 29.41 6.96
N LEU A 261 1.88 29.17 6.48
CA LEU A 261 1.06 30.19 5.84
C LEU A 261 0.66 31.33 6.77
N GLN A 262 0.49 31.05 8.07
CA GLN A 262 0.22 32.07 9.10
C GLN A 262 1.46 32.93 9.43
N ASP A 263 2.66 32.34 9.31
CA ASP A 263 3.92 33.02 9.60
C ASP A 263 4.51 33.74 8.37
N THR A 264 3.92 33.57 7.18
CA THR A 264 4.40 34.22 5.95
C THR A 264 3.85 35.66 5.89
N ASP A 265 4.74 36.66 5.88
CA ASP A 265 4.36 38.06 5.59
C ASP A 265 3.64 38.17 4.23
N GLU A 266 2.75 39.16 4.07
CA GLU A 266 1.78 39.32 2.97
C GLU A 266 2.33 39.32 1.51
N ASP A 267 3.62 39.09 1.30
CA ASP A 267 4.33 39.16 0.01
C ASP A 267 3.91 38.12 -1.05
N GLY A 268 2.99 37.20 -0.74
CA GLY A 268 2.46 36.20 -1.68
C GLY A 268 0.93 36.15 -1.77
N LEU A 269 0.22 36.98 -1.01
CA LEU A 269 -1.23 37.00 -0.98
C LEU A 269 -1.75 38.02 -2.00
N LEU A 270 -2.86 37.70 -2.67
CA LEU A 270 -3.55 38.72 -3.48
C LEU A 270 -3.96 39.88 -2.55
N PRO A 271 -3.73 41.14 -2.96
CA PRO A 271 -4.07 42.28 -2.12
C PRO A 271 -5.54 42.22 -1.76
N SER A 272 -5.83 42.42 -0.46
CA SER A 272 -7.17 42.44 0.10
C SER A 272 -8.07 43.34 -0.75
N SER A 273 -9.17 42.80 -1.25
CA SER A 273 -10.09 43.59 -2.06
C SER A 273 -10.72 44.70 -1.20
N THR A 274 -11.14 45.81 -1.82
CA THR A 274 -11.90 46.86 -1.12
C THR A 274 -13.24 46.38 -0.56
N LEU A 275 -13.68 45.17 -0.93
CA LEU A 275 -14.95 44.55 -0.52
C LEU A 275 -14.77 43.50 0.58
N SER A 276 -13.54 43.06 0.85
CA SER A 276 -13.27 42.04 1.86
C SER A 276 -11.84 42.17 2.40
N PRO A 277 -11.67 42.26 3.73
CA PRO A 277 -10.36 42.22 4.37
C PRO A 277 -9.70 40.84 4.31
N LEU A 278 -10.31 39.85 3.63
CA LEU A 278 -9.77 38.51 3.46
C LEU A 278 -8.77 38.47 2.29
N SER A 279 -7.56 38.05 2.59
CA SER A 279 -6.57 37.60 1.61
C SER A 279 -6.89 36.15 1.22
N VAL A 280 -7.08 35.92 -0.08
CA VAL A 280 -7.45 34.60 -0.61
C VAL A 280 -6.22 33.93 -1.21
N PHE A 281 -5.99 32.67 -0.83
CA PHE A 281 -4.95 31.87 -1.45
C PHE A 281 -5.37 31.53 -2.90
N ALA A 282 -4.57 31.98 -3.87
CA ALA A 282 -4.84 31.69 -5.27
C ALA A 282 -4.63 30.20 -5.55
N THR A 283 -5.66 29.53 -6.06
CA THR A 283 -5.60 28.13 -6.50
C THR A 283 -6.00 28.04 -7.97
N THR A 284 -5.42 27.09 -8.70
CA THR A 284 -5.86 26.80 -10.06
C THR A 284 -7.24 26.16 -10.05
N LEU A 285 -8.06 26.37 -11.09
CA LEU A 285 -9.37 25.72 -11.22
C LEU A 285 -9.29 24.20 -11.10
N GLU A 286 -8.28 23.55 -11.69
CA GLU A 286 -8.08 22.09 -11.59
C GLU A 286 -7.90 21.64 -10.14
N GLN A 287 -7.00 22.29 -9.41
CA GLN A 287 -6.77 22.02 -7.98
C GLN A 287 -8.03 22.28 -7.13
N PHE A 288 -8.81 23.32 -7.45
CA PHE A 288 -10.06 23.61 -6.78
C PHE A 288 -11.10 22.52 -7.02
N LEU A 289 -11.32 22.11 -8.28
CA LEU A 289 -12.26 21.04 -8.62
C LEU A 289 -11.86 19.69 -8.01
N HIS A 290 -10.56 19.38 -8.04
CA HIS A 290 -10.02 18.19 -7.39
C HIS A 290 -10.30 18.19 -5.88
N HIS A 291 -10.02 19.31 -5.20
CA HIS A 291 -10.28 19.43 -3.77
C HIS A 291 -11.79 19.46 -3.45
N TRP A 292 -12.62 20.00 -4.34
CA TRP A 292 -14.08 19.94 -4.20
C TRP A 292 -14.59 18.50 -4.16
N ASP A 293 -14.15 17.65 -5.08
CA ASP A 293 -14.52 16.23 -5.11
C ASP A 293 -14.06 15.50 -3.82
N ILE A 294 -12.90 15.88 -3.28
CA ILE A 294 -12.36 15.36 -2.01
C ILE A 294 -13.26 15.76 -0.83
N VAL A 295 -13.60 17.05 -0.73
CA VAL A 295 -14.45 17.59 0.34
C VAL A 295 -15.83 16.95 0.30
N GLU A 296 -16.44 16.80 -0.88
CA GLU A 296 -17.73 16.14 -1.04
C GLU A 296 -17.71 14.71 -0.49
N GLU A 297 -16.66 13.94 -0.80
CA GLU A 297 -16.52 12.58 -0.28
C GLU A 297 -16.28 12.53 1.23
N VAL A 298 -15.47 13.46 1.79
CA VAL A 298 -15.28 13.55 3.25
C VAL A 298 -16.61 13.85 3.94
N CYS A 299 -17.40 14.78 3.40
CA CYS A 299 -18.74 15.09 3.91
C CYS A 299 -19.65 13.87 3.85
N HIS A 300 -19.62 13.11 2.75
CA HIS A 300 -20.39 11.88 2.62
C HIS A 300 -20.00 10.85 3.69
N CYS A 301 -18.69 10.64 3.93
CA CYS A 301 -18.19 9.74 4.97
C CYS A 301 -18.53 10.21 6.39
N LEU A 302 -18.72 11.51 6.62
CA LEU A 302 -19.13 12.04 7.91
C LEU A 302 -20.65 11.94 8.13
N ASP A 303 -21.45 12.03 7.06
CA ASP A 303 -22.91 11.92 7.13
C ASP A 303 -23.39 10.50 7.44
N THR A 304 -22.59 9.48 7.10
CA THR A 304 -22.86 8.07 7.45
C THR A 304 -22.63 7.77 8.93
N LEU A 305 -22.03 8.68 9.70
CA LEU A 305 -21.79 8.50 11.13
C LEU A 305 -23.09 8.69 11.93
N GLY A 306 -23.35 7.78 12.87
CA GLY A 306 -24.58 7.78 13.67
C GLY A 306 -24.81 9.02 14.55
N SER A 307 -23.78 9.85 14.78
CA SER A 307 -23.83 11.06 15.60
C SER A 307 -23.47 12.34 14.82
N ARG A 308 -24.16 12.56 13.69
CA ARG A 308 -23.97 13.73 12.79
C ARG A 308 -23.80 15.08 13.53
N ALA A 309 -24.65 15.36 14.53
CA ALA A 309 -24.58 16.61 15.29
C ALA A 309 -23.26 16.77 16.07
N GLN A 310 -22.78 15.68 16.69
CA GLN A 310 -21.52 15.70 17.43
C GLN A 310 -20.31 15.81 16.50
N CYS A 311 -20.37 15.17 15.32
CA CYS A 311 -19.32 15.31 14.31
C CYS A 311 -19.23 16.76 13.82
N PHE A 312 -20.37 17.41 13.61
CA PHE A 312 -20.43 18.83 13.28
C PHE A 312 -19.80 19.71 14.36
N ASP A 313 -20.15 19.49 15.63
CA ASP A 313 -19.59 20.22 16.75
C ASP A 313 -18.07 20.03 16.85
N VAL A 314 -17.56 18.81 16.66
CA VAL A 314 -16.12 18.51 16.70
C VAL A 314 -15.38 19.21 15.56
N ILE A 315 -15.91 19.14 14.34
CA ILE A 315 -15.30 19.79 13.17
C ILE A 315 -15.33 21.31 13.35
N GLN A 316 -16.47 21.88 13.71
CA GLN A 316 -16.61 23.31 13.97
C GLN A 316 -15.62 23.77 15.04
N ASN A 317 -15.49 23.04 16.15
CA ASN A 317 -14.52 23.35 17.19
C ASN A 317 -13.07 23.23 16.71
N ALA A 318 -12.75 22.24 15.88
CA ALA A 318 -11.41 22.06 15.31
C ALA A 318 -11.06 23.19 14.32
N ILE A 319 -12.01 23.61 13.48
CA ILE A 319 -11.89 24.76 12.58
C ILE A 319 -11.60 26.01 13.41
N ILE A 320 -12.44 26.30 14.42
CA ILE A 320 -12.29 27.48 15.29
C ILE A 320 -10.92 27.47 15.98
N LYS A 321 -10.49 26.33 16.54
CA LYS A 321 -9.22 26.23 17.30
C LYS A 321 -7.97 26.29 16.44
N ASN A 322 -7.97 25.73 15.23
CA ASN A 322 -6.78 25.69 14.38
C ASN A 322 -6.63 26.95 13.52
N LEU A 323 -7.71 27.70 13.31
CA LEU A 323 -7.69 28.99 12.61
C LEU A 323 -7.66 30.20 13.56
N HIS A 324 -7.53 29.94 14.86
CA HIS A 324 -7.52 30.93 15.93
C HIS A 324 -6.33 31.91 15.90
N PHE A 325 -5.40 31.76 14.96
CA PHE A 325 -4.24 32.65 14.80
C PHE A 325 -4.51 33.91 13.96
N TYR A 326 -5.69 34.04 13.34
CA TYR A 326 -6.11 35.30 12.69
C TYR A 326 -7.01 36.11 13.63
N GLY A 327 -6.48 37.20 14.19
CA GLY A 327 -7.25 38.15 15.00
C GLY A 327 -7.96 39.19 14.13
N GLY A 328 -9.31 39.21 14.13
CA GLY A 328 -10.11 40.29 13.54
C GLY A 328 -11.55 39.90 13.15
N GLU A 329 -12.39 40.89 12.81
CA GLU A 329 -13.78 40.76 12.30
C GLU A 329 -13.92 39.84 11.07
N THR A 330 -12.80 39.50 10.42
CA THR A 330 -12.63 38.49 9.37
C THR A 330 -13.05 37.07 9.76
N ARG A 331 -13.17 36.79 11.07
CA ARG A 331 -13.51 35.50 11.70
C ARG A 331 -14.89 34.95 11.33
N GLU A 332 -15.91 35.78 11.22
CA GLU A 332 -17.30 35.29 11.09
C GLU A 332 -17.65 34.91 9.66
N GLN A 333 -17.05 35.53 8.65
CA GLN A 333 -17.44 35.29 7.25
C GLN A 333 -16.85 33.98 6.70
N TRP A 334 -15.56 33.69 6.91
CA TRP A 334 -14.94 32.47 6.35
C TRP A 334 -15.43 31.19 7.04
N LEU A 335 -15.64 31.25 8.36
CA LEU A 335 -16.25 30.15 9.10
C LEU A 335 -17.69 29.93 8.62
N THR A 336 -18.44 31.02 8.38
CA THR A 336 -19.78 30.96 7.76
C THR A 336 -19.72 30.40 6.34
N ASP A 337 -18.71 30.73 5.53
CA ASP A 337 -18.58 30.27 4.15
C ASP A 337 -18.17 28.79 4.07
N LEU A 338 -17.29 28.32 4.96
CA LEU A 338 -16.94 26.90 5.04
C LEU A 338 -18.08 26.07 5.64
N LEU A 339 -18.75 26.60 6.67
CA LEU A 339 -19.99 26.01 7.19
C LEU A 339 -21.11 26.08 6.14
N TYR A 340 -21.14 27.09 5.27
CA TYR A 340 -22.06 27.22 4.13
C TYR A 340 -21.75 26.19 3.05
N CYS A 341 -20.51 26.07 2.59
CA CYS A 341 -20.10 25.04 1.65
C CYS A 341 -20.47 23.66 2.19
N TYR A 342 -20.10 23.36 3.44
CA TYR A 342 -20.41 22.10 4.11
C TYR A 342 -21.92 21.86 4.24
N SER A 343 -22.68 22.87 4.68
CA SER A 343 -24.14 22.78 4.83
C SER A 343 -24.85 22.71 3.48
N VAL A 344 -24.39 23.38 2.43
CA VAL A 344 -24.90 23.28 1.05
C VAL A 344 -24.63 21.90 0.47
N THR A 345 -23.43 21.33 0.63
CA THR A 345 -23.16 19.95 0.20
C THR A 345 -24.03 18.94 0.96
N LEU A 346 -24.26 19.14 2.25
CA LEU A 346 -25.07 18.22 3.08
C LEU A 346 -26.59 18.42 2.95
N SER A 347 -27.06 19.60 2.53
CA SER A 347 -28.49 19.90 2.34
C SER A 347 -28.92 19.85 0.88
N GLY A 348 -27.97 19.83 -0.06
CA GLY A 348 -28.16 20.15 -1.47
C GLY A 348 -27.90 19.00 -2.46
N HIS A 349 -28.24 17.75 -2.12
CA HIS A 349 -28.21 16.62 -3.07
C HIS A 349 -29.08 16.83 -4.35
N ARG A 350 -29.75 17.99 -4.50
CA ARG A 350 -30.53 18.40 -5.68
C ARG A 350 -30.09 19.71 -6.36
N ALA A 351 -29.16 20.50 -5.78
CA ALA A 351 -28.79 21.82 -6.34
C ALA A 351 -27.41 21.85 -7.03
N ASN A 352 -26.57 20.83 -6.82
CA ASN A 352 -25.17 20.80 -7.26
C ASN A 352 -24.93 20.66 -8.77
N MET A 353 -25.95 20.43 -9.60
CA MET A 353 -25.75 20.43 -11.06
C MET A 353 -25.57 21.85 -11.64
N GLY A 354 -26.03 22.91 -10.97
CA GLY A 354 -26.01 24.27 -11.53
C GLY A 354 -24.70 25.05 -11.36
N MET A 355 -23.88 24.73 -10.35
CA MET A 355 -22.62 25.45 -10.07
C MET A 355 -21.43 24.94 -10.91
N ARG A 356 -21.53 23.74 -11.47
CA ARG A 356 -20.50 23.16 -12.34
C ARG A 356 -20.44 23.83 -13.71
N ASP A 357 -21.55 24.43 -14.14
CA ASP A 357 -21.68 25.13 -15.43
C ASP A 357 -21.34 26.63 -15.33
N ILE A 358 -21.01 27.14 -14.12
CA ILE A 358 -20.71 28.56 -13.87
C ILE A 358 -19.21 28.86 -13.90
N TYR A 359 -18.34 27.84 -13.76
CA TYR A 359 -16.88 28.00 -13.71
C TYR A 359 -16.14 27.34 -14.88
#